data_AF-A0A938MVL7-F1
#
_entry.id   AF-A0A938MVL7-F1
#
_cell.length_a   1.000
_cell.length_b   1.000
_cell.length_c   1.000
_cell.angle_alpha   90.00
_cell.angle_beta   90.00
_cell.angle_gamma   90.00
#
_symmetry.space_group_name_H-M   'P 1'
#
loop_
_entity.id
_entity.type
_entity.pdbx_description
1 polymer ?
#
loop_
_entity_poly.entity_id
_entity_poly.type
_entity_poly.pdbx_seq_one_letter_code
_entity_poly.pdbx_strand_id
1 'polypeptide(L)' 'METDPMREIRMIRRQISEECGNDPEKVFDYYQVRQEQLKATGRYQFVTKPLATVCSAPATEQRDAAERE' A
#
# COMPACT_ATOMS: atom_id res chain seq x y z
N MET A 1 -2.49 22.45 -12.65
CA MET A 1 -1.76 21.40 -11.92
C MET A 1 -2.78 20.40 -11.45
N GLU A 2 -2.77 19.19 -12.02
CA GLU A 2 -3.66 18.12 -11.60
C GLU A 2 -3.20 17.64 -10.22
N THR A 3 -4.04 17.79 -9.20
CA THR A 3 -3.77 17.29 -7.87
C THR A 3 -3.76 15.77 -7.93
N ASP A 4 -2.58 15.16 -7.89
CA ASP A 4 -2.44 13.70 -7.80
C ASP A 4 -3.18 13.20 -6.53
N PRO A 5 -4.35 12.56 -6.67
CA PRO A 5 -5.18 12.17 -5.53
C PRO A 5 -4.50 11.09 -4.68
N MET A 6 -3.47 10.43 -5.22
CA MET A 6 -2.72 9.39 -4.52
C MET A 6 -1.45 9.93 -3.86
N ARG A 7 -1.06 11.19 -4.09
CA ARG A 7 0.19 11.75 -3.56
C ARG A 7 0.27 11.63 -2.05
N GLU A 8 -0.81 12.00 -1.36
CA GLU A 8 -0.88 11.93 0.10
C GLU A 8 -0.79 10.47 0.60
N ILE A 9 -1.52 9.56 -0.05
CA ILE A 9 -1.48 8.12 0.28
C ILE A 9 -0.07 7.57 0.12
N ARG A 10 0.65 7.94 -0.95
CA ARG A 10 2.04 7.50 -1.17
C ARG A 10 2.98 8.08 -0.12
N MET A 11 2.79 9.34 0.29
CA MET A 11 3.58 9.95 1.36
C MET A 11 3.39 9.23 2.69
N ILE A 12 2.14 8.93 3.06
CA ILE A 12 1.82 8.19 4.29
C ILE A 12 2.46 6.79 4.26
N ARG A 13 2.35 6.07 3.14
CA ARG A 13 3.00 4.75 2.99
C ARG A 13 4.51 4.83 3.15
N ARG A 14 5.15 5.85 2.58
CA ARG A 14 6.60 6.05 2.72
C ARG A 14 6.97 6.31 4.18
N GLN A 15 6.21 7.15 4.87
CA GLN A 15 6.44 7.41 6.29
C GLN A 15 6.30 6.13 7.13
N ILE A 16 5.26 5.30 6.88
CA ILE A 16 5.09 4.01 7.56
C ILE A 16 6.28 3.07 7.28
N SER A 17 6.74 3.02 6.03
CA SER A 17 7.94 2.24 5.68
C SER A 17 9.17 2.72 6.44
N GLU A 18 9.41 4.04 6.50
CA GLU A 18 10.53 4.63 7.26
C GLU A 18 10.44 4.28 8.76
N GLU A 19 9.26 4.41 9.37
CA GLU A 19 9.01 4.03 10.78
C GLU A 19 9.27 2.54 11.04
N CYS A 20 9.01 1.68 10.05
CA CYS A 20 9.28 0.24 10.11
C CYS A 20 10.72 -0.12 9.74
N GLY A 21 11.61 0.86 9.50
CA GLY A 21 13.00 0.61 9.10
C GLY A 21 13.15 0.10 7.67
N ASN A 22 12.20 0.44 6.79
CA ASN A 22 12.07 -0.03 5.41
C ASN A 22 12.03 -1.56 5.28
N ASP A 23 11.57 -2.24 6.34
CA ASP A 23 11.44 -3.69 6.41
C ASP A 23 10.00 -4.10 6.04
N PRO A 24 9.79 -4.83 4.92
CA PRO A 24 8.47 -5.23 4.47
C PRO A 24 7.69 -6.09 5.49
N GLU A 25 8.37 -6.93 6.26
CA GLU A 25 7.72 -7.79 7.25
C GLU A 25 7.14 -6.94 8.39
N LYS A 26 7.93 -5.98 8.89
CA LYS A 26 7.45 -5.04 9.93
C LYS A 26 6.34 -4.13 9.44
N VAL A 27 6.38 -3.72 8.17
CA VAL A 27 5.28 -2.96 7.55
C VAL A 27 4.01 -3.80 7.51
N PHE A 28 4.11 -5.08 7.18
CA PHE A 28 2.95 -5.99 7.21
C PHE A 28 2.37 -6.12 8.63
N ASP A 29 3.23 -6.36 9.62
CA ASP A 29 2.83 -6.44 11.03
C ASP A 29 2.15 -5.14 11.49
N TYR A 30 2.68 -3.98 11.10
CA TYR A 30 2.09 -2.68 11.38
C TYR A 30 0.63 -2.60 10.87
N TYR A 31 0.41 -3.00 9.61
CA TYR A 31 -0.94 -2.98 9.04
C TYR A 31 -1.87 -3.98 9.72
N GLN A 32 -1.38 -5.16 10.10
CA GLN A 32 -2.17 -6.15 10.81
C GLN A 32 -2.63 -5.63 12.18
N VAL A 33 -1.72 -5.06 12.97
CA VAL A 33 -2.04 -4.47 14.28
C VAL A 33 -3.05 -3.33 14.13
N ARG A 34 -2.86 -2.44 13.15
CA ARG A 34 -3.82 -1.36 12.88
C ARG A 34 -5.19 -1.90 12.46
N GLN A 35 -5.23 -2.96 11.67
CA GLN A 35 -6.49 -3.60 11.29
C GLN A 35 -7.24 -4.16 12.50
N GLU A 36 -6.55 -4.82 13.42
CA GLU A 36 -7.14 -5.36 14.65
C GLU A 36 -7.69 -4.23 15.55
N GLN A 37 -6.95 -3.14 15.69
CA GLN A 37 -7.42 -1.95 16.41
C GLN A 37 -8.69 -1.38 15.77
N LEU A 38 -8.74 -1.28 14.44
CA LEU A 38 -9.93 -0.80 13.72
C LEU A 38 -11.13 -1.74 13.90
N LYS A 39 -10.92 -3.06 13.86
CA LYS A 39 -11.95 -4.06 14.17
C LYS A 39 -12.50 -3.87 15.58
N ALA A 40 -11.63 -3.64 16.56
CA ALA A 40 -12.03 -3.43 17.96
C ALA A 40 -12.90 -2.17 18.16
N THR A 41 -12.80 -1.17 17.29
CA THR A 41 -13.65 0.03 17.39
C THR A 41 -15.13 -0.23 17.07
N GLY A 42 -15.45 -1.33 16.37
CA GLY A 42 -16.81 -1.61 15.89
C GLY A 42 -17.34 -0.63 14.83
N ARG A 43 -16.53 0.35 14.38
CA ARG A 43 -16.95 1.40 13.43
C ARG A 43 -17.06 0.91 11.99
N TYR A 44 -16.44 -0.21 11.66
CA TYR A 44 -16.32 -0.73 10.31
C TYR A 44 -16.74 -2.19 10.24
N GLN A 45 -17.46 -2.55 9.17
CA GLN A 45 -17.74 -3.93 8.84
C GLN A 45 -16.61 -4.48 7.96
N PHE A 46 -15.84 -5.43 8.48
CA PHE A 46 -14.78 -6.08 7.73
C PHE A 46 -15.36 -7.23 6.90
N VAL A 47 -15.16 -7.17 5.58
CA VAL A 47 -15.61 -8.19 4.63
C VAL A 47 -14.44 -9.08 4.22
N THR A 48 -14.67 -10.39 4.16
CA THR A 48 -13.68 -11.38 3.68
C THR A 48 -13.72 -11.55 2.16
N LYS A 49 -14.82 -11.18 1.50
CA LYS A 49 -14.93 -11.20 0.05
C LYS A 49 -14.53 -9.84 -0.51
N PRO A 50 -13.65 -9.78 -1.53
CA PRO A 50 -13.29 -8.52 -2.18
C PRO A 50 -14.54 -7.81 -2.73
N LEU A 51 -14.70 -6.52 -2.45
CA LEU A 51 -15.81 -5.71 -2.96
C LEU A 51 -15.67 -5.43 -4.48
N ALA A 52 -14.44 -5.46 -4.99
CA ALA A 52 -14.15 -5.40 -6.41
C ALA A 52 -12.89 -6.24 -6.69
N THR A 53 -12.96 -7.12 -7.68
CA THR A 53 -11.76 -7.72 -8.27
C THR A 53 -11.20 -6.69 -9.23
N VAL A 54 -10.15 -5.98 -8.82
CA VAL A 54 -9.40 -5.15 -9.77
C VAL A 54 -8.67 -6.12 -10.68
N CYS A 55 -8.96 -6.13 -11.98
CA CYS A 55 -8.13 -6.86 -12.94
C CYS A 55 -6.71 -6.30 -12.81
N SER A 56 -5.82 -7.06 -12.16
CA SER A 56 -4.40 -6.72 -12.14
C SER A 56 -3.91 -6.86 -13.58
N ALA A 57 -3.74 -5.72 -14.26
CA ALA A 57 -2.89 -5.71 -15.44
C ALA A 57 -1.50 -6.20 -14.99
N PRO A 58 -0.85 -7.12 -15.73
CA PRO A 58 0.47 -7.60 -15.36
C PRO A 58 1.42 -6.41 -15.26
N ALA A 59 2.18 -6.35 -14.16
CA ALA A 59 3.17 -5.31 -13.93
C ALA A 59 4.15 -5.29 -15.12
N THR A 60 4.08 -4.26 -15.95
CA THR A 60 5.10 -4.02 -16.97
C THR A 60 6.39 -3.70 -16.22
N GLU A 61 7.31 -4.67 -16.18
CA GLU A 61 8.70 -4.44 -15.81
C GLU A 61 9.26 -3.35 -16.73
N GLN A 62 9.28 -2.09 -16.26
CA GLN A 62 10.18 -1.08 -16.81
C GLN A 62 11.59 -1.45 -16.34
N ARG A 63 12.24 -2.36 -17.08
CA ARG A 63 13.69 -2.42 -17.07
C ARG A 63 14.18 -1.23 -17.88
N ASP A 64 14.83 -0.31 -17.18
CA ASP A 64 15.66 0.73 -17.78
C ASP A 64 16.63 0.07 -18.77
N ALA A 65 16.37 0.24 -20.06
CA ALA A 65 17.36 0.01 -21.11
C ALA A 65 18.26 1.25 -21.18
N ALA A 66 19.09 1.42 -20.15
CA ALA A 66 20.28 2.24 -20.22
C ALA A 66 21.40 1.37 -20.78
N GLU A 67 21.49 1.20 -22.11
CA GLU A 67 22.69 0.65 -22.75
C GLU A 67 22.82 1.11 -24.22
N ARG A 68 23.71 2.09 -24.41
CA ARG A 68 24.71 2.25 -25.49
C ARG A 68 24.32 1.89 -26.93
N GLU A 69 24.33 2.89 -27.82
CA GLU A 69 25.30 3.01 -28.93
C GLU A 69 25.40 4.46 -29.42
#